data_AF-A0A3M1SP05-F1
#
_entry.id   AF-A0A3M1SP05-F1
#
_cell.length_a   1.000
_cell.length_b   1.000
_cell.length_c   1.000
_cell.angle_alpha   90.00
_cell.angle_beta   90.00
_cell.angle_gamma   90.00
#
_symmetry.space_group_name_H-M   'P 1'
#
loop_
_entity.id
_entity.type
_entity.pdbx_description
1 polymer ?
#
loop_
_entity_poly.entity_id
_entity_poly.type
_entity_poly.pdbx_seq_one_letter_code
_entity_poly.pdbx_strand_id
1 'polypeptide(L)' 'MRFLYYDRVTEIEKGKRITGVKAFPLSEEFFRGHHRKKPVVPGVIFIEAMAQLLGWLIIYSHDFNLSAIMSLLQDVD' A
#
# COMPACT_ATOMS: atom_id res chain seq x y z
N MET A 1 4.06 13.91 6.79
CA MET A 1 3.24 13.00 5.96
C MET A 1 3.56 11.56 6.36
N ARG A 2 2.59 10.80 6.87
CA ARG A 2 2.75 9.36 7.16
C ARG A 2 2.45 8.59 5.88
N PHE A 3 3.42 7.86 5.32
CA PHE A 3 3.29 7.16 4.05
C PHE A 3 3.02 5.66 4.26
N LEU A 4 1.88 5.36 4.89
CA LEU A 4 1.46 3.99 5.25
C LEU A 4 -0.01 3.80 4.91
N TYR A 5 -0.31 2.90 3.97
CA TYR A 5 -1.65 2.73 3.40
C TYR A 5 -2.25 1.34 3.60
N TYR A 6 -1.90 0.69 4.72
CA TYR A 6 -2.65 -0.43 5.29
C TYR A 6 -2.69 -0.24 6.81
N ASP A 7 -3.79 -0.68 7.43
CA ASP A 7 -3.93 -0.63 8.88
C ASP A 7 -3.66 -2.00 9.51
N ARG A 8 -4.08 -3.08 8.82
CA ARG A 8 -3.92 -4.45 9.30
C ARG A 8 -3.89 -5.46 8.17
N VAL A 9 -3.04 -6.48 8.29
CA VAL A 9 -3.08 -7.71 7.48
C VAL A 9 -4.07 -8.68 8.11
N THR A 10 -5.02 -9.19 7.32
CA THR A 10 -6.05 -10.13 7.78
C THR A 10 -5.73 -11.57 7.40
N GLU A 11 -5.00 -11.78 6.32
CA GLU A 11 -4.59 -13.12 5.87
C GLU A 11 -3.27 -13.02 5.09
N ILE A 12 -2.42 -14.04 5.21
CA ILE A 12 -1.21 -14.17 4.42
C ILE A 12 -0.94 -15.65 4.12
N GLU A 13 -0.77 -15.95 2.84
CA GLU A 13 -0.38 -17.27 2.32
C GLU A 13 0.99 -17.14 1.64
N LYS A 14 1.99 -17.80 2.23
CA LYS A 14 3.39 -17.70 1.82
C LYS A 14 3.56 -17.98 0.32
N GLY A 15 4.16 -17.03 -0.39
CA GLY A 15 4.44 -17.10 -1.82
C GLY A 15 3.22 -16.97 -2.74
N LYS A 16 2.01 -16.73 -2.22
CA LYS A 16 0.79 -16.72 -3.03
C LYS A 16 -0.05 -15.46 -2.90
N ARG A 17 -0.43 -15.07 -1.68
CA ARG A 17 -1.44 -14.04 -1.47
C ARG A 17 -1.28 -13.36 -0.12
N ILE A 18 -1.63 -12.07 -0.08
CA ILE A 18 -1.83 -11.31 1.16
C ILE A 18 -3.15 -10.55 1.06
N THR A 19 -3.83 -10.37 2.19
CA THR A 19 -5.06 -9.58 2.27
C THR A 19 -4.97 -8.67 3.49
N GLY A 20 -5.38 -7.42 3.32
CA GLY A 20 -5.34 -6.41 4.38
C GLY A 20 -6.49 -5.42 4.27
N VAL A 21 -6.58 -4.57 5.29
CA VAL A 21 -7.63 -3.54 5.42
C VAL A 21 -6.98 -2.18 5.60
N LYS A 22 -7.54 -1.18 4.93
CA LYS A 22 -7.25 0.24 5.12
C LYS A 22 -8.57 1.01 5.26
N ALA A 23 -8.73 1.72 6.36
CA ALA A 23 -9.75 2.72 6.55
C ALA A 23 -9.24 4.09 6.09
N PHE A 24 -10.12 4.88 5.49
CA PHE A 24 -9.82 6.23 5.00
C PHE A 24 -10.65 7.27 5.77
N PRO A 25 -10.24 7.64 7.00
CA PRO A 25 -10.93 8.68 7.75
C PRO A 25 -10.80 10.03 7.02
N LEU A 26 -11.80 10.89 7.13
CA LEU A 26 -11.79 12.22 6.48
C LEU A 26 -10.63 13.13 6.94
N SER A 27 -9.93 12.76 8.01
CA SER A 27 -8.72 13.43 8.49
C SER A 27 -7.47 13.15 7.62
N GLU A 28 -7.51 12.20 6.70
CA GLU A 28 -6.37 11.90 5.82
C GLU A 28 -5.99 13.11 4.95
N GLU A 29 -4.69 13.35 4.81
CA GLU A 29 -4.14 14.59 4.26
C GLU A 29 -4.55 14.82 2.79
N PHE A 30 -4.62 13.76 1.99
CA PHE A 30 -4.99 13.84 0.57
C PHE A 30 -6.43 14.33 0.36
N PHE A 31 -7.33 14.18 1.33
CA PHE A 31 -8.69 14.72 1.22
C PHE A 31 -8.74 16.25 1.25
N ARG A 32 -7.69 16.93 1.74
CA ARG A 32 -7.58 18.40 1.68
C ARG A 32 -7.58 18.91 0.23
N GLY A 33 -7.07 18.11 -0.71
CA GLY A 33 -6.99 18.44 -2.13
C GLY A 33 -7.90 17.61 -3.03
N HIS A 34 -8.29 16.40 -2.62
CA HIS A 34 -8.95 15.40 -3.46
C HIS A 34 -10.31 14.96 -2.87
N HIS A 35 -11.41 15.69 -3.06
CA HIS A 35 -11.57 16.96 -3.77
C HIS A 35 -12.32 17.96 -2.87
N ARG A 36 -12.06 19.26 -3.05
CA ARG A 36 -12.55 20.35 -2.18
C ARG A 36 -14.04 20.28 -1.80
N LYS A 37 -14.92 19.80 -2.70
CA LYS A 37 -16.38 19.69 -2.45
C LYS A 37 -16.86 18.25 -2.24
N LYS A 38 -16.05 17.26 -2.60
CA LYS A 38 -16.38 15.84 -2.53
C LYS A 38 -15.10 15.06 -2.23
N PRO A 39 -14.83 14.72 -0.96
CA PRO A 39 -13.66 13.91 -0.62
C PRO A 39 -13.78 12.55 -1.31
N VAL A 40 -12.74 12.16 -2.05
CA VAL A 40 -12.63 10.88 -2.75
C VAL A 40 -11.23 10.35 -2.51
N VAL A 41 -11.06 9.04 -2.31
CA VAL A 41 -9.72 8.48 -2.17
C VAL A 41 -9.05 8.48 -3.54
N PRO A 42 -7.84 9.08 -3.71
CA PRO A 42 -7.15 9.02 -5.00
C PRO A 42 -6.86 7.57 -5.42
N GLY A 43 -7.07 7.25 -6.71
CA GLY A 43 -6.84 5.91 -7.24
C GLY A 43 -5.45 5.35 -6.94
N VAL A 44 -4.43 6.21 -7.02
CA VAL A 44 -3.03 5.88 -6.74
C VAL A 44 -2.79 5.42 -5.29
N ILE A 45 -3.63 5.83 -4.33
CA ILE A 45 -3.52 5.39 -2.93
C ILE A 45 -3.90 3.92 -2.80
N PHE A 46 -4.86 3.43 -3.58
CA PHE A 46 -5.18 2.00 -3.61
C PHE A 46 -4.04 1.18 -4.19
N ILE A 47 -3.39 1.68 -5.26
CA ILE A 47 -2.24 1.02 -5.88
C ILE A 47 -1.08 0.93 -4.88
N GLU A 48 -0.76 2.04 -4.22
CA GLU A 48 0.29 2.08 -3.19
C GLU A 48 -0.04 1.15 -2.01
N ALA A 49 -1.29 1.14 -1.52
CA ALA A 49 -1.72 0.21 -0.47
C ALA A 49 -1.48 -1.26 -0.83
N MET A 50 -1.83 -1.66 -2.05
CA MET A 50 -1.59 -3.00 -2.56
C MET A 50 -0.10 -3.30 -2.71
N ALA A 51 0.68 -2.33 -3.19
CA ALA A 51 2.12 -2.50 -3.37
C ALA A 51 2.85 -2.65 -2.02
N GLN A 52 2.45 -1.90 -0.99
CA GLN A 52 2.97 -2.07 0.38
C GLN A 52 2.64 -3.44 0.96
N LEU A 53 1.41 -3.95 0.77
CA LEU A 53 1.06 -5.31 1.17
C LEU A 53 1.88 -6.35 0.41
N LEU A 54 2.08 -6.17 -0.91
CA LEU A 54 2.92 -7.06 -1.70
C LEU A 54 4.37 -7.09 -1.19
N GLY A 55 4.92 -5.94 -0.79
CA GLY A 55 6.23 -5.87 -0.14
C GLY A 55 6.32 -6.77 1.10
N TRP A 56 5.29 -6.75 1.95
CA TRP A 56 5.22 -7.66 3.10
C TRP A 56 5.11 -9.13 2.70
N LEU A 57 4.33 -9.45 1.67
CA LEU A 57 4.24 -10.80 1.16
C LEU A 57 5.61 -11.30 0.70
N ILE A 58 6.38 -10.49 -0.04
CA ILE A 58 7.73 -10.86 -0.50
C ILE A 58 8.64 -11.12 0.70
N ILE A 59 8.72 -10.18 1.65
CA ILE A 59 9.56 -10.31 2.85
C ILE A 59 9.21 -11.60 3.61
N TYR A 60 7.93 -11.84 3.87
CA TYR A 60 7.45 -13.04 4.55
C TYR A 60 7.73 -14.32 3.76
N SER A 61 7.57 -14.28 2.43
CA SER A 61 7.80 -15.42 1.54
C SER A 61 9.26 -15.86 1.51
N HIS A 62 10.18 -14.94 1.79
CA HIS A 62 11.62 -15.20 1.88
C HIS A 62 12.12 -15.33 3.32
N ASP A 63 11.24 -15.70 4.26
CA ASP A 63 11.57 -15.93 5.68
C ASP A 63 12.31 -14.74 6.30
N PHE A 64 11.93 -13.52 5.90
CA PHE A 64 12.51 -12.26 6.36
C PHE A 64 14.00 -12.08 6.06
N ASN A 65 14.58 -12.89 5.18
CA ASN A 65 15.99 -12.77 4.76
C ASN A 65 16.22 -11.70 3.70
N LEU A 66 15.15 -11.16 3.12
CA LEU A 66 15.19 -10.09 2.11
C LEU A 66 14.32 -8.93 2.56
N SER A 67 14.69 -7.73 2.12
CA SER A 67 13.86 -6.52 2.24
C SER A 67 13.27 -6.16 0.88
N ALA A 68 11.99 -5.81 0.86
CA ALA A 68 11.36 -5.26 -0.33
C ALA A 68 11.56 -3.75 -0.39
N ILE A 69 12.08 -3.26 -1.51
CA ILE A 69 12.21 -1.82 -1.80
C ILE A 69 11.37 -1.55 -3.03
N MET A 70 10.38 -0.66 -2.89
CA MET A 70 9.69 -0.10 -4.05
C MET A 70 10.54 1.02 -4.64
N SER A 71 10.88 0.88 -5.91
CA SER A 71 11.56 1.91 -6.68
C SER A 71 10.86 2.10 -8.02
N LEU A 72 10.80 3.34 -8.49
CA LEU A 72 10.38 3.63 -9.85
C LEU A 72 11.57 3.34 -10.77
N LEU A 73 11.44 2.32 -11.61
CA LEU A 73 12.37 2.09 -12.69
C LEU A 73 11.87 2.88 -13.91
N GLN A 74 12.73 3.75 -14.43
CA GLN A 74 12.52 4.46 -15.69
C GLN A 74 13.47 3.86 -16.73
N ASP A 75 13.10 3.95 -18.00
CA ASP A 75 13.93 3.49 -19.12
C ASP A 75 14.32 2.00 -19.03
N VAL A 76 13.36 1.16 -18.65
CA VAL A 76 13.50 -0.30 -18.74
C VAL A 76 13.04 -0.70 -20.15
N ASP A 77 13.96 -1.26 -20.93
CA ASP A 77 13.69 -1.79 -22.28
C ASP A 77 12.55 -2.82 -22.32
#